data_AF-A0A382I778-F1
#
_entry.id   AF-A0A382I778-F1
#
_cell.length_a   1.000
_cell.length_b   1.000
_cell.length_c   1.000
_cell.angle_alpha   90.00
_cell.angle_beta   90.00
_cell.angle_gamma   90.00
#
_symmetry.space_group_name_H-M   'P 1'
#
loop_
_entity.id
_entity.type
_entity.pdbx_description
1 polymer ?
#
loop_
_entity_poly.entity_id
_entity_poly.type
_entity_poly.pdbx_seq_one_letter_code
_entity_poly.pdbx_strand_id
1 'polypeptide(L)'
;MILEAIKYSNNFYLRHFFKMVYVCTIPILILSVIPLLQANLDPSSTFIFQAVLQLLSAFFQLVLISVTIMLVNDLHFNRPQSLPNYLFKSVFFIPTLFLTSITVGLAVLAGFLLILPGIYLLGRFVFIQYVVVLEGKKFFEAFNISQHYARNKAWLYGLT
;
A
#
# COMPACT_ATOMS: atom_id res chain seq x y z
N MET A 1 22.15 5.49 -14.39
CA MET A 1 20.70 5.75 -14.29
C MET A 1 19.90 4.64 -13.61
N ILE A 2 19.36 3.62 -14.32
CA ILE A 2 18.53 2.57 -13.66
C ILE A 2 19.32 1.79 -12.60
N LEU A 3 20.56 1.41 -12.93
CA LEU A 3 21.42 0.69 -11.99
C LEU A 3 21.74 1.49 -10.72
N GLU A 4 21.86 2.82 -10.83
CA GLU A 4 22.12 3.70 -9.69
C GLU A 4 20.90 3.83 -8.80
N ALA A 5 19.70 3.94 -9.40
CA ALA A 5 18.45 3.91 -8.66
C ALA A 5 18.30 2.58 -7.90
N ILE A 6 18.59 1.45 -8.54
CA ILE A 6 18.57 0.12 -7.89
C ILE A 6 19.57 0.05 -6.74
N LYS A 7 20.82 0.50 -6.95
CA LYS A 7 21.85 0.53 -5.90
C LYS A 7 21.43 1.42 -4.73
N TYR A 8 20.86 2.59 -5.01
CA TYR A 8 20.35 3.50 -3.98
C TYR A 8 19.24 2.86 -3.17
N SER A 9 18.22 2.31 -3.83
CA SER A 9 17.10 1.63 -3.16
C SER A 9 17.59 0.45 -2.31
N ASN A 10 18.46 -0.41 -2.84
CA ASN A 10 19.01 -1.54 -2.09
C ASN A 10 19.77 -1.08 -0.85
N ASN A 11 20.67 -0.08 -0.99
CA ASN A 11 21.42 0.45 0.13
C ASN A 11 20.51 1.08 1.19
N PHE A 12 19.45 1.77 0.77
CA PHE A 12 18.45 2.34 1.67
C PHE A 12 17.71 1.25 2.46
N TYR A 13 17.19 0.22 1.78
CA TYR A 13 16.47 -0.88 2.42
C TYR A 13 17.37 -1.69 3.35
N LEU A 14 18.60 -2.01 2.94
CA LEU A 14 19.55 -2.74 3.78
C LEU A 14 19.92 -1.95 5.04
N ARG A 15 20.15 -0.64 4.91
CA ARG A 15 20.49 0.24 6.05
C ARG A 15 19.36 0.32 7.08
N HIS A 16 18.11 0.30 6.63
CA HIS A 16 16.95 0.52 7.49
C HIS A 16 16.12 -0.74 7.75
N PHE A 17 16.61 -1.91 7.33
CA PHE A 17 15.90 -3.18 7.35
C PHE A 17 15.27 -3.49 8.71
N PHE A 18 16.06 -3.47 9.79
CA PHE A 18 15.56 -3.78 11.14
C PHE A 18 14.45 -2.84 11.61
N LYS A 19 14.53 -1.56 11.22
CA LYS A 19 13.52 -0.58 11.59
C LYS A 19 12.23 -0.77 10.80
N MET A 20 12.34 -1.10 9.51
CA MET A 20 11.19 -1.46 8.68
C MET A 20 10.49 -2.70 9.20
N VAL A 21 11.26 -3.76 9.49
CA VAL A 21 10.72 -4.98 10.09
C VAL A 21 10.03 -4.64 11.40
N TYR A 22 10.71 -3.98 12.34
CA TYR A 22 10.16 -3.65 13.66
C TYR A 22 8.82 -2.89 13.60
N VAL A 23 8.71 -1.86 12.75
CA VAL A 23 7.50 -1.05 12.64
C VAL A 23 6.37 -1.82 11.92
N CYS A 24 6.70 -2.63 10.92
CA CYS A 24 5.71 -3.42 10.18
C CYS A 24 5.37 -4.78 10.83
N THR A 25 6.06 -5.18 11.91
CA THR A 25 5.86 -6.49 12.57
C THR A 25 4.39 -6.73 12.93
N ILE A 26 3.72 -5.78 13.56
CA ILE A 26 2.34 -5.95 14.04
C ILE A 26 1.36 -6.25 12.91
N PRO A 27 1.25 -5.41 11.86
CA PRO A 27 0.36 -5.72 10.75
C PRO A 27 0.75 -7.02 10.03
N ILE A 28 2.04 -7.33 9.88
CA ILE A 28 2.50 -8.58 9.26
C ILE A 28 2.07 -9.81 10.08
N LEU A 29 2.27 -9.79 11.40
CA LEU A 29 1.89 -10.90 12.27
C LEU A 29 0.39 -11.14 12.22
N ILE A 30 -0.42 -10.09 12.28
CA ILE A 30 -1.89 -10.21 12.22
C ILE A 30 -2.32 -10.79 10.86
N LEU A 31 -1.76 -10.28 9.76
CA LEU A 31 -2.03 -10.81 8.42
C LEU A 31 -1.59 -12.27 8.25
N SER A 32 -0.55 -12.71 8.97
CA SER A 32 -0.11 -14.11 8.93
C SER A 32 -1.00 -15.06 9.73
N VAL A 33 -1.64 -14.56 10.79
CA VAL A 33 -2.52 -15.36 11.66
C VAL A 33 -3.91 -15.57 11.06
N ILE A 34 -4.45 -14.59 10.32
CA ILE A 34 -5.80 -14.68 9.75
C ILE A 34 -5.99 -15.91 8.83
N PRO A 35 -5.09 -16.21 7.87
CA PRO A 35 -5.20 -17.41 7.04
C PRO A 35 -5.13 -18.72 7.84
N LEU A 36 -4.31 -18.74 8.91
CA LEU A 36 -4.23 -19.90 9.81
C LEU A 36 -5.55 -20.12 10.54
N LEU A 37 -6.19 -19.05 11.01
CA LEU A 37 -7.53 -19.14 11.59
C LEU A 37 -8.53 -19.63 10.54
N GLN A 38 -8.49 -19.10 9.32
CA GLN A 38 -9.40 -19.51 8.23
C GLN A 38 -9.27 -20.99 7.87
N ALA A 39 -8.05 -21.52 7.84
CA ALA A 39 -7.77 -22.91 7.49
C ALA A 39 -8.25 -23.92 8.55
N ASN A 40 -8.34 -23.50 9.81
CA ASN A 40 -8.81 -24.35 10.92
C ASN A 40 -10.32 -24.24 11.17
N LEU A 41 -11.04 -23.43 10.38
CA LEU A 41 -12.48 -23.35 10.48
C LEU A 41 -13.15 -24.50 9.74
N ASP A 42 -14.15 -25.08 10.39
CA ASP A 42 -15.03 -26.03 9.71
C ASP A 42 -15.64 -25.39 8.45
N PRO A 43 -15.78 -26.14 7.35
CA PRO A 43 -16.44 -25.64 6.13
C PRO A 43 -17.92 -25.28 6.35
N SER A 44 -18.52 -25.71 7.47
CA SER A 44 -19.85 -25.31 7.92
C SER A 44 -19.86 -24.04 8.79
N SER A 45 -18.71 -23.41 9.02
CA SER A 45 -18.62 -22.12 9.71
C SER A 45 -19.52 -21.09 9.04
N THR A 46 -20.11 -20.20 9.85
CA THR A 46 -21.06 -19.22 9.35
C THR A 46 -20.37 -18.28 8.35
N PHE A 47 -20.99 -18.07 7.19
CA PHE A 47 -20.55 -17.10 6.17
C PHE A 47 -20.14 -15.74 6.78
N ILE A 48 -20.85 -15.33 7.83
CA ILE A 48 -20.58 -14.11 8.60
C ILE A 48 -19.16 -14.11 9.19
N PHE A 49 -18.72 -15.22 9.80
CA PHE A 49 -17.40 -15.28 10.42
C PHE A 49 -16.28 -15.17 9.39
N GLN A 50 -16.42 -15.84 8.24
CA GLN A 50 -15.47 -15.72 7.12
C GLN A 50 -15.41 -14.29 6.58
N ALA A 51 -16.58 -13.64 6.42
CA ALA A 51 -16.65 -12.25 5.97
C ALA A 51 -15.96 -11.29 6.95
N VAL A 52 -16.11 -11.49 8.26
CA VAL A 52 -15.44 -10.69 9.30
C VAL A 52 -13.92 -10.85 9.21
N LEU A 53 -13.41 -12.08 9.08
CA LEU A 53 -11.97 -12.33 8.91
C LEU A 53 -11.41 -11.70 7.64
N GLN A 54 -12.18 -11.73 6.54
CA GLN A 54 -11.79 -11.09 5.29
C GLN A 54 -11.72 -9.57 5.41
N LEU A 55 -12.70 -8.94 6.06
CA LEU A 55 -12.68 -7.51 6.34
C LEU A 55 -11.52 -7.11 7.25
N LEU A 56 -11.23 -7.94 8.26
CA LEU A 56 -10.08 -7.73 9.15
C LEU A 56 -8.77 -7.81 8.37
N SER A 57 -8.62 -8.81 7.48
CA SER A 57 -7.46 -8.93 6.60
C SER A 57 -7.29 -7.70 5.71
N ALA A 58 -8.38 -7.27 5.05
CA ALA A 58 -8.35 -6.08 4.19
C ALA A 58 -7.94 -4.83 4.99
N PHE A 59 -8.47 -4.67 6.21
CA PHE A 59 -8.12 -3.57 7.10
C PHE A 59 -6.62 -3.57 7.42
N PHE A 60 -6.05 -4.69 7.87
CA PHE A 60 -4.63 -4.76 8.21
C PHE A 60 -3.71 -4.65 7.00
N GLN A 61 -4.17 -5.03 5.81
CA GLN A 61 -3.44 -4.82 4.57
C GLN A 61 -3.33 -3.33 4.23
N LEU A 62 -4.39 -2.55 4.44
CA LEU A 62 -4.37 -1.09 4.27
C LEU A 62 -3.50 -0.41 5.33
N VAL A 63 -3.53 -0.89 6.58
CA VAL A 63 -2.62 -0.44 7.65
C VAL A 63 -1.17 -0.67 7.21
N LEU A 64 -0.84 -1.87 6.72
CA LEU A 64 0.51 -2.20 6.27
C LEU A 64 0.99 -1.26 5.15
N ILE A 65 0.14 -1.00 4.15
CA ILE A 65 0.43 -0.07 3.05
C ILE A 65 0.72 1.33 3.59
N SER A 66 -0.17 1.87 4.41
CA SER A 66 -0.04 3.24 4.94
C SER A 66 1.21 3.38 5.82
N VAL A 67 1.43 2.45 6.75
CA VAL A 67 2.59 2.43 7.65
C VAL A 67 3.89 2.37 6.84
N THR A 68 3.96 1.51 5.83
CA THR A 68 5.15 1.36 5.00
C THR A 68 5.46 2.66 4.25
N ILE A 69 4.45 3.31 3.66
CA ILE A 69 4.64 4.57 2.93
C ILE A 69 5.13 5.68 3.86
N MET A 70 4.49 5.85 5.03
CA MET A 70 4.90 6.86 6.01
C MET A 70 6.32 6.60 6.52
N LEU A 71 6.64 5.34 6.83
CA LEU A 71 7.93 4.96 7.35
C LEU A 71 9.05 5.22 6.34
N VAL A 72 8.86 4.85 5.07
CA VAL A 72 9.86 5.11 4.03
C VAL A 72 10.10 6.61 3.87
N ASN A 73 9.04 7.42 3.87
CA ASN A 73 9.15 8.88 3.81
C ASN A 73 9.92 9.46 5.01
N ASP A 74 9.57 9.04 6.22
CA ASP A 74 10.20 9.53 7.43
C ASP A 74 11.67 9.10 7.55
N LEU A 75 12.01 7.89 7.09
CA LEU A 75 13.39 7.42 7.03
C LEU A 75 14.21 8.20 6.00
N HIS A 76 13.61 8.52 4.84
CA HIS A 76 14.27 9.34 3.82
C HIS A 76 14.62 10.74 4.34
N PHE A 77 13.71 11.36 5.10
CA PHE A 77 13.92 12.70 5.68
C PHE A 77 14.54 12.70 7.09
N ASN A 78 14.97 11.55 7.61
CA ASN A 78 15.51 11.39 8.98
C ASN A 78 14.57 11.91 10.10
N ARG A 79 13.26 11.70 9.96
CA ARG A 79 12.22 12.11 10.93
C ARG A 79 11.41 10.91 11.46
N PRO A 80 12.07 9.88 12.01
CA PRO A 80 11.35 8.69 12.44
C PRO A 80 10.40 8.96 13.61
N GLN A 81 9.25 8.31 13.56
CA GLN A 81 8.25 8.37 14.63
C GLN A 81 8.27 7.10 15.48
N SER A 82 7.55 7.12 16.60
CA SER A 82 7.30 5.92 17.40
C SER A 82 6.34 4.97 16.68
N LEU A 83 6.44 3.68 16.97
CA LEU A 83 5.57 2.65 16.39
C LEU A 83 4.07 2.92 16.61
N PRO A 84 3.61 3.32 17.81
CA PRO A 84 2.19 3.67 18.01
C PRO A 84 1.75 4.83 17.13
N ASN A 85 2.61 5.84 16.93
CA ASN A 85 2.27 6.98 16.07
C ASN A 85 2.03 6.56 14.62
N TYR A 86 2.83 5.64 14.08
CA TYR A 86 2.60 5.10 12.74
C TYR A 86 1.26 4.37 12.64
N LEU A 87 0.95 3.52 13.62
CA LEU A 87 -0.30 2.76 13.64
C LEU A 87 -1.52 3.68 13.77
N PHE A 88 -1.51 4.63 14.72
CA PHE A 88 -2.62 5.56 14.90
C PHE A 88 -2.83 6.44 13.67
N LYS A 89 -1.75 7.00 13.09
CA LYS A 89 -1.86 7.80 11.87
C LYS A 89 -2.40 7.00 10.69
N SER A 90 -2.03 5.73 10.57
CA SER A 90 -2.47 4.88 9.46
C SER A 90 -3.99 4.74 9.42
N VAL A 91 -4.65 4.68 10.57
CA VAL A 91 -6.11 4.50 10.68
C VAL A 91 -6.88 5.64 10.03
N PHE A 92 -6.37 6.88 10.08
CA PHE A 92 -7.01 8.03 9.45
C PHE A 92 -7.10 7.93 7.93
N PHE A 93 -6.16 7.22 7.30
CA PHE A 93 -6.13 7.06 5.85
C PHE A 93 -6.96 5.88 5.35
N ILE A 94 -7.36 4.96 6.23
CA ILE A 94 -8.05 3.71 5.85
C ILE A 94 -9.31 3.94 5.03
N PRO A 95 -10.24 4.85 5.39
CA PRO A 95 -11.46 5.03 4.60
C PRO A 95 -11.16 5.45 3.15
N THR A 96 -10.23 6.40 2.98
CA THR A 96 -9.82 6.89 1.66
C THR A 96 -9.04 5.83 0.88
N LEU A 97 -8.14 5.11 1.54
CA LEU A 97 -7.37 4.02 0.93
C LEU A 97 -8.26 2.83 0.55
N PHE A 98 -9.28 2.52 1.34
CA PHE A 98 -10.24 1.47 1.04
C PHE A 98 -11.05 1.80 -0.22
N LEU A 99 -11.64 3.01 -0.27
CA LEU A 99 -12.38 3.48 -1.44
C LEU A 99 -11.49 3.51 -2.70
N THR A 100 -10.24 3.96 -2.54
CA THR A 100 -9.25 3.96 -3.61
C THR A 100 -8.94 2.55 -4.08
N SER A 101 -8.67 1.62 -3.16
CA SER A 101 -8.26 0.26 -3.49
C SER A 101 -9.38 -0.52 -4.19
N ILE A 102 -10.63 -0.32 -3.77
CA ILE A 102 -11.79 -0.91 -4.47
C ILE A 102 -11.90 -0.35 -5.88
N THR A 103 -11.86 0.97 -6.03
CA THR A 103 -12.05 1.61 -7.34
C THR A 103 -10.93 1.25 -8.32
N VAL A 104 -9.69 1.29 -7.85
CA VAL A 104 -8.51 0.90 -8.63
C VAL A 104 -8.54 -0.60 -8.94
N GLY A 105 -8.88 -1.43 -7.96
CA GLY A 105 -8.99 -2.88 -8.14
C GLY A 105 -10.00 -3.25 -9.23
N LEU A 106 -11.20 -2.66 -9.19
CA LEU A 106 -12.23 -2.88 -10.23
C LEU A 106 -11.76 -2.39 -11.61
N ALA A 107 -11.14 -1.21 -11.69
CA ALA A 107 -10.64 -0.68 -12.94
C ALA A 107 -9.53 -1.55 -13.54
N VAL A 108 -8.60 -2.02 -12.70
CA VAL A 108 -7.50 -2.90 -13.12
C VAL A 108 -8.02 -4.28 -13.54
N LEU A 109 -8.95 -4.87 -12.78
CA LEU A 109 -9.61 -6.13 -13.16
C LEU A 109 -10.31 -6.03 -14.51
N ALA A 110 -11.04 -4.93 -14.75
CA ALA A 110 -11.64 -4.66 -16.05
C ALA A 110 -10.57 -4.49 -17.15
N GLY A 111 -9.45 -3.82 -16.86
CA GLY A 111 -8.34 -3.70 -17.80
C GLY A 111 -7.66 -5.02 -18.16
N PHE A 112 -7.60 -5.96 -17.21
CA PHE A 112 -7.03 -7.28 -17.44
C PHE A 112 -7.88 -8.20 -18.32
N LEU A 113 -9.11 -7.79 -18.70
CA LEU A 113 -9.84 -8.44 -19.80
C LEU A 113 -9.04 -8.46 -21.10
N LEU A 114 -8.13 -7.50 -21.29
CA LEU A 114 -7.28 -7.39 -22.48
C LEU A 114 -5.77 -7.41 -22.17
N ILE A 115 -5.38 -7.80 -20.95
CA ILE A 115 -4.00 -7.83 -20.40
C ILE A 115 -3.25 -6.48 -20.48
N LEU A 116 -2.96 -5.99 -21.69
CA LEU A 116 -2.25 -4.73 -21.96
C LEU A 116 -2.89 -3.53 -21.26
N PRO A 117 -4.24 -3.33 -21.32
CA PRO A 117 -4.87 -2.23 -20.61
C PRO A 117 -4.77 -2.39 -19.08
N GLY A 118 -4.77 -3.61 -18.55
CA GLY A 118 -4.57 -3.88 -17.13
C GLY A 118 -3.21 -3.41 -16.64
N ILE A 119 -2.14 -3.75 -17.37
CA ILE A 119 -0.77 -3.30 -17.07
C ILE A 119 -0.66 -1.76 -17.15
N TYR A 120 -1.26 -1.16 -18.19
CA TYR A 120 -1.29 0.29 -18.33
C TYR A 120 -1.97 0.98 -17.14
N LEU A 121 -3.12 0.46 -16.70
CA LEU A 121 -3.86 1.00 -15.55
C LEU A 121 -3.11 0.79 -14.23
N LEU A 122 -2.40 -0.33 -14.04
CA LEU A 122 -1.56 -0.55 -12.87
C LEU A 122 -0.48 0.53 -12.71
N GLY A 123 0.29 0.78 -13.77
CA GLY A 123 1.32 1.82 -13.75
C GLY A 123 0.72 3.21 -13.51
N ARG A 124 -0.50 3.44 -14.01
CA ARG A 124 -1.20 4.72 -13.87
C ARG A 124 -1.78 4.95 -12.47
N PHE A 125 -2.17 3.89 -11.76
CA PHE A 125 -2.83 3.98 -10.45
C PHE A 125 -1.91 3.72 -9.25
N VAL A 126 -0.68 3.25 -9.48
CA VAL A 126 0.32 2.99 -8.42
C VAL A 126 0.53 4.22 -7.51
N PHE A 127 0.49 5.43 -8.07
CA PHE A 127 0.78 6.65 -7.32
C PHE A 127 -0.34 7.10 -6.38
N ILE A 128 -1.58 6.62 -6.56
CA ILE A 128 -2.73 7.15 -5.77
C ILE A 128 -2.51 6.91 -4.28
N GLN A 129 -2.04 5.72 -3.89
CA GLN A 129 -1.83 5.37 -2.48
C GLN A 129 -0.81 6.31 -1.80
N TYR A 130 0.23 6.73 -2.53
CA TYR A 130 1.23 7.67 -2.03
C TYR A 130 0.64 9.08 -1.85
N VAL A 131 -0.21 9.54 -2.77
CA VAL A 131 -0.87 10.86 -2.64
C VAL A 131 -1.82 10.87 -1.45
N VAL A 132 -2.56 9.78 -1.22
CA VAL A 132 -3.46 9.69 -0.06
C VAL A 132 -2.68 9.76 1.26
N VAL A 133 -1.56 9.04 1.37
CA VAL A 133 -0.82 8.90 2.63
C VAL A 133 0.12 10.06 2.90
N LEU A 134 0.88 10.51 1.89
CA LEU A 134 1.90 11.56 2.06
C LEU A 134 1.32 12.97 1.98
N GLU A 135 0.33 13.19 1.11
CA GLU A 135 -0.28 14.50 0.91
C GLU A 135 -1.64 14.64 1.64
N GLY A 136 -2.16 13.57 2.24
CA GLY A 136 -3.41 13.59 3.01
C GLY A 136 -4.65 13.90 2.18
N LYS A 137 -4.58 13.68 0.85
CA LYS A 137 -5.66 14.08 -0.07
C LYS A 137 -6.83 13.11 -0.03
N LYS A 138 -8.03 13.66 -0.22
CA LYS A 138 -9.26 12.86 -0.38
C LYS A 138 -9.27 12.15 -1.73
N PHE A 139 -10.13 11.14 -1.87
CA PHE A 139 -10.19 10.24 -3.03
C PHE A 139 -10.12 10.97 -4.39
N PHE A 140 -11.03 11.92 -4.67
CA PHE A 140 -11.07 12.60 -5.98
C PHE A 140 -9.81 13.42 -6.27
N GLU A 141 -9.30 14.12 -5.26
CA GLU A 141 -8.10 14.94 -5.37
C GLU A 141 -6.85 14.07 -5.56
N ALA A 142 -6.74 12.99 -4.76
CA ALA A 142 -5.67 12.01 -4.88
C ALA A 142 -5.69 11.34 -6.26
N PHE A 143 -6.87 11.00 -6.76
CA PHE A 143 -7.05 10.46 -8.10
C PHE A 143 -6.49 11.43 -9.13
N ASN A 144 -6.93 12.69 -9.15
CA ASN A 144 -6.49 13.67 -10.14
C ASN A 144 -4.97 13.93 -10.09
N ILE A 145 -4.42 14.18 -8.90
CA ILE A 145 -2.98 14.46 -8.70
C ILE A 145 -2.14 13.27 -9.14
N SER A 146 -2.54 12.04 -8.81
CA SER A 146 -1.81 10.83 -9.21
C SER A 146 -1.68 10.70 -10.74
N GLN A 147 -2.68 11.17 -11.51
CA GLN A 147 -2.64 11.13 -12.96
C GLN A 147 -1.56 12.07 -13.53
N HIS A 148 -1.33 13.21 -12.87
CA HIS A 148 -0.26 14.13 -13.23
C HIS A 148 1.12 13.51 -12.98
N TYR A 149 1.30 12.79 -11.86
CA TYR A 149 2.55 12.05 -11.60
C TYR A 149 2.75 10.92 -12.61
N ALA A 150 1.69 10.17 -12.94
CA ALA A 150 1.75 9.11 -13.93
C ALA A 150 2.12 9.62 -15.34
N ARG A 151 1.66 10.82 -15.72
CA ARG A 151 1.95 11.41 -17.03
C ARG A 151 3.34 12.05 -17.12
N ASN A 152 3.73 12.83 -16.10
CA ASN A 152 4.94 13.66 -16.18
C ASN A 152 6.20 12.97 -15.65
N LYS A 153 6.06 11.97 -14.77
CA LYS A 153 7.20 11.39 -14.02
C LYS A 153 7.37 9.88 -14.17
N ALA A 154 6.36 9.13 -14.61
CA ALA A 154 6.40 7.67 -14.59
C ALA A 154 7.40 7.02 -15.57
N TRP A 155 7.77 7.72 -16.66
CA TRP A 155 8.65 7.18 -17.71
C TRP A 155 9.92 8.00 -17.94
N LEU A 156 10.04 9.18 -17.34
CA LEU A 156 11.14 10.12 -17.60
C LEU A 156 12.36 9.94 -16.69
N TYR A 157 12.26 9.22 -15.56
CA TYR A 157 13.44 8.89 -14.75
C TYR A 157 14.36 7.83 -15.37
N GLY A 158 14.02 7.30 -16.55
CA GLY A 158 14.94 6.53 -17.39
C GLY A 158 15.71 7.38 -18.41
N LEU A 159 15.47 8.70 -18.49
CA LEU A 159 15.90 9.56 -19.60
C LEU A 159 16.60 10.87 -19.19
N THR A 160 16.90 11.10 -17.91
CA THR A 160 17.70 12.25 -17.43
C THR A 160 18.70 11.87 -16.35
#